data_AF-A0A3C0VW56-F1
#
_entry.id   AF-A0A3C0VW56-F1
#
_cell.length_a   1.000
_cell.length_b   1.000
_cell.length_c   1.000
_cell.angle_alpha   90.00
_cell.angle_beta   90.00
_cell.angle_gamma   90.00
#
_symmetry.space_group_name_H-M   'P 1'
#
loop_
_entity.id
_entity.type
_entity.pdbx_description
1 polymer ?
#
loop_
_entity_poly.entity_id
_entity_poly.type
_entity_poly.pdbx_seq_one_letter_code
_entity_poly.pdbx_strand_id
1 'polypeptide(L)'
;MADSEDQSQPAGERLIYDLNAAPDPASGSGNDLVGNLLVAQSGGPTAVINASVAGVIQEAGRHLDNIEEIYGGLNGIYGILHENLIDLNEEKARSIEELKHTPGAALGTCRYKVQFQKNPEQAAKDMDRLFEVFEAHNIRYFFYAGGNDSQDTNNKVHLEAQKRGYELRCIGVPKTIDNDLPHTDHTPGYGSVVKYNATTVMEIACDASSMATDDGACFIIEVMGRAAGWIAAGTVLAKEGKEDNAPHIILLPEIHLNEEAFL
;
A
#
# COMPACT_ATOMS: atom_id res chain seq x y z
N MET A 1 -14.36 3.18 -62.64
CA MET A 1 -12.96 3.63 -62.83
C MET A 1 -12.76 4.70 -61.76
N ALA A 2 -12.35 4.25 -60.57
CA ALA A 2 -10.95 4.10 -60.14
C ALA A 2 -10.54 5.42 -59.47
N ASP A 3 -10.62 5.47 -58.14
CA ASP A 3 -9.58 5.07 -57.17
C ASP A 3 -8.63 6.23 -56.87
N SER A 4 -8.60 6.68 -55.61
CA SER A 4 -7.41 6.53 -54.76
C SER A 4 -7.68 7.08 -53.37
N GLU A 5 -7.39 6.22 -52.40
CA GLU A 5 -7.35 6.44 -50.97
C GLU A 5 -6.29 7.49 -50.59
N ASP A 6 -6.53 8.24 -49.52
CA ASP A 6 -5.46 8.60 -48.60
C ASP A 6 -5.92 8.33 -47.18
N GLN A 7 -5.44 7.21 -46.66
CA GLN A 7 -5.53 6.80 -45.26
C GLN A 7 -4.36 7.44 -44.51
N SER A 8 -4.63 8.43 -43.68
CA SER A 8 -3.76 8.74 -42.54
C SER A 8 -4.62 9.12 -41.34
N GLN A 9 -5.02 8.10 -40.57
CA GLN A 9 -5.40 8.31 -39.17
C GLN A 9 -4.13 8.67 -38.39
N PRO A 10 -4.08 9.79 -37.67
CA PRO A 10 -2.99 10.02 -36.73
C PRO A 10 -3.09 9.03 -35.57
N ALA A 11 -1.92 8.59 -35.12
CA ALA A 11 -1.71 7.64 -34.04
C ALA A 11 -2.44 8.04 -32.75
N GLY A 12 -2.86 7.03 -32.00
CA GLY A 12 -3.78 7.10 -30.87
C GLY A 12 -3.50 8.22 -29.87
N GLU A 13 -4.56 8.97 -29.56
CA GLU A 13 -4.66 9.78 -28.34
C GLU A 13 -4.42 8.89 -27.12
N ARG A 14 -3.24 9.02 -26.49
CA ARG A 14 -2.98 8.46 -25.15
C ARG A 14 -3.82 9.25 -24.15
N LEU A 15 -4.75 8.54 -23.52
CA LEU A 15 -5.69 9.02 -22.52
C LEU A 15 -5.00 9.21 -21.17
N ILE A 16 -4.50 10.41 -20.86
CA ILE A 16 -4.49 11.05 -19.53
C ILE A 16 -4.12 12.53 -19.77
N TYR A 17 -5.05 13.48 -19.61
CA TYR A 17 -4.90 14.91 -19.19
C TYR A 17 -6.31 15.57 -19.21
N ASP A 18 -6.76 16.50 -18.35
CA ASP A 18 -6.27 17.20 -17.13
C ASP A 18 -7.49 17.34 -16.15
N LEU A 19 -7.71 18.34 -15.28
CA LEU A 19 -8.43 19.54 -15.73
C LEU A 19 -8.30 20.80 -14.84
N ASN A 20 -7.55 20.86 -13.73
CA ASN A 20 -7.59 22.07 -12.86
C ASN A 20 -6.36 22.46 -12.02
N ALA A 21 -5.22 21.78 -12.09
CA ALA A 21 -4.05 22.17 -11.30
C ALA A 21 -2.98 22.80 -12.21
N ALA A 22 -2.67 24.07 -11.99
CA ALA A 22 -1.52 24.70 -12.64
C ALA A 22 -0.25 23.91 -12.27
N PRO A 23 0.60 23.55 -13.27
CA PRO A 23 1.86 22.88 -12.99
C PRO A 23 2.77 23.79 -12.16
N ASP A 24 3.44 23.20 -11.17
CA ASP A 24 4.49 23.87 -10.39
C ASP A 24 5.61 24.27 -11.37
N PRO A 25 6.10 25.54 -11.37
CA PRO A 25 7.15 25.93 -12.28
C PRO A 25 8.40 25.10 -12.03
N ALA A 26 8.75 24.30 -13.04
CA ALA A 26 9.91 23.41 -13.05
C ALA A 26 11.15 24.12 -12.48
N SER A 27 11.62 23.66 -11.33
CA SER A 27 12.91 24.06 -10.79
C SER A 27 14.00 23.26 -11.53
N GLY A 28 14.49 23.84 -12.63
CA GLY A 28 15.63 23.27 -13.35
C GLY A 28 16.89 23.27 -12.50
N SER A 29 17.43 22.09 -12.18
CA SER A 29 18.86 21.75 -12.35
C SER A 29 19.18 20.36 -11.77
N GLY A 30 19.51 19.40 -12.64
CA GLY A 30 20.28 18.20 -12.28
C GLY A 30 19.70 16.89 -12.82
N ASN A 31 20.36 16.31 -13.83
CA ASN A 31 20.18 14.94 -14.34
C ASN A 31 18.75 14.42 -14.21
N ASP A 32 17.90 14.81 -15.16
CA ASP A 32 16.53 14.30 -15.23
C ASP A 32 16.61 12.79 -15.52
N LEU A 33 16.42 11.98 -14.48
CA LEU A 33 16.39 10.53 -14.58
C LEU A 33 15.16 10.16 -15.44
N VAL A 34 15.40 9.58 -16.62
CA VAL A 34 14.34 9.14 -17.53
C VAL A 34 14.26 7.63 -17.52
N GLY A 35 13.05 7.09 -17.35
CA GLY A 35 12.76 5.67 -17.53
C GLY A 35 11.41 5.28 -16.94
N ASN A 36 11.20 3.98 -16.80
CA ASN A 36 9.91 3.43 -16.41
C ASN A 36 9.71 3.42 -14.89
N LEU A 37 8.45 3.52 -14.47
CA LEU A 37 8.04 3.37 -13.08
C LEU A 37 7.49 1.97 -12.84
N LEU A 38 7.86 1.36 -11.72
CA LEU A 38 7.27 0.12 -11.23
C LEU A 38 6.65 0.36 -9.85
N VAL A 39 5.36 0.07 -9.70
CA VAL A 39 4.66 0.08 -8.41
C VAL A 39 4.21 -1.32 -8.02
N ALA A 40 4.38 -1.71 -6.75
CA ALA A 40 3.93 -3.01 -6.26
C ALA A 40 3.44 -2.98 -4.81
N GLN A 41 2.57 -3.94 -4.45
CA GLN A 41 1.93 -4.04 -3.14
C GLN A 41 2.48 -5.22 -2.33
N SER A 42 2.68 -5.02 -1.03
CA SER A 42 3.39 -5.98 -0.15
C SER A 42 2.71 -6.16 1.21
N GLY A 43 2.74 -7.40 1.70
CA GLY A 43 2.22 -7.77 3.02
C GLY A 43 0.71 -7.96 3.07
N GLY A 44 0.12 -7.76 4.25
CA GLY A 44 -1.34 -7.83 4.39
C GLY A 44 -2.02 -6.64 3.68
N PRO A 45 -3.05 -6.85 2.86
CA PRO A 45 -3.80 -5.76 2.23
C PRO A 45 -4.54 -4.93 3.28
N THR A 46 -4.95 -3.72 2.89
CA THR A 46 -5.79 -2.84 3.72
C THR A 46 -7.03 -2.44 2.94
N ALA A 47 -7.97 -1.75 3.59
CA ALA A 47 -9.14 -1.19 2.92
C ALA A 47 -8.79 -0.08 1.90
N VAL A 48 -7.58 0.49 1.97
CA VAL A 48 -7.20 1.72 1.23
C VAL A 48 -5.87 1.65 0.49
N ILE A 49 -5.15 0.52 0.52
CA ILE A 49 -3.84 0.41 -0.15
C ILE A 49 -3.93 0.66 -1.66
N ASN A 50 -5.06 0.34 -2.29
CA ASN A 50 -5.33 0.66 -3.69
C ASN A 50 -5.44 2.17 -3.94
N ALA A 51 -5.93 2.96 -2.98
CA ALA A 51 -5.95 4.42 -3.09
C ALA A 51 -4.53 5.00 -3.12
N SER A 52 -3.59 4.43 -2.34
CA SER A 52 -2.18 4.82 -2.39
C SER A 52 -1.54 4.48 -3.74
N VAL A 53 -1.82 3.30 -4.29
CA VAL A 53 -1.32 2.90 -5.62
C VAL A 53 -1.91 3.79 -6.72
N ALA A 54 -3.21 4.09 -6.66
CA ALA A 54 -3.84 5.02 -7.59
C ALA A 54 -3.18 6.39 -7.55
N GLY A 55 -2.86 6.91 -6.35
CA GLY A 55 -2.13 8.17 -6.19
C GLY A 55 -0.74 8.15 -6.87
N VAL A 56 0.00 7.05 -6.73
CA VAL A 56 1.29 6.87 -7.43
C VAL A 56 1.11 6.90 -8.94
N ILE A 57 0.18 6.11 -9.48
CA ILE A 57 -0.05 5.99 -10.92
C ILE A 57 -0.51 7.34 -11.50
N GLN A 58 -1.46 8.00 -10.85
CA GLN A 58 -2.00 9.28 -11.30
C GLN A 58 -0.96 10.40 -11.26
N GLU A 59 -0.14 10.45 -10.21
CA GLU A 59 0.93 11.43 -10.13
C GLU A 59 2.01 11.14 -11.18
N ALA A 60 2.41 9.88 -11.34
CA ALA A 60 3.39 9.47 -12.35
C ALA A 60 3.00 9.88 -13.77
N GLY A 61 1.71 9.74 -14.12
CA GLY A 61 1.18 10.18 -15.42
C GLY A 61 1.24 11.69 -15.66
N ARG A 62 1.61 12.50 -14.66
CA ARG A 62 1.83 13.96 -14.79
C ARG A 62 3.28 14.31 -15.15
N HIS A 63 4.21 13.36 -15.08
CA HIS A 63 5.65 13.58 -15.26
C HIS A 63 6.19 12.85 -16.51
N LEU A 64 5.55 13.05 -17.68
CA LEU A 64 5.90 12.37 -18.93
C LEU A 64 7.30 12.69 -19.47
N ASP A 65 7.92 13.79 -19.03
CA ASP A 65 9.30 14.13 -19.38
C ASP A 65 10.32 13.20 -18.68
N ASN A 66 9.90 12.50 -17.62
CA ASN A 66 10.75 11.62 -16.80
C ASN A 66 10.28 10.17 -16.75
N ILE A 67 8.97 9.94 -16.78
CA ILE A 67 8.34 8.62 -16.65
C ILE A 67 7.73 8.23 -17.99
N GLU A 68 8.37 7.26 -18.66
CA GLU A 68 7.96 6.84 -20.01
C GLU A 68 6.74 5.90 -19.97
N GLU A 69 6.81 4.85 -19.15
CA GLU A 69 5.74 3.86 -18.96
C GLU A 69 5.60 3.50 -17.47
N ILE A 70 4.41 3.04 -17.07
CA ILE A 70 4.06 2.69 -15.69
C ILE A 70 3.71 1.19 -15.62
N TYR A 71 4.47 0.44 -14.85
CA TYR A 71 4.25 -0.99 -14.61
C TYR A 71 3.71 -1.28 -13.21
N GLY A 72 2.84 -2.29 -13.12
CA GLY A 72 2.40 -2.91 -11.88
C GLY A 72 3.10 -4.24 -11.64
N GLY A 73 3.76 -4.41 -10.50
CA GLY A 73 4.33 -5.69 -10.09
C GLY A 73 3.27 -6.60 -9.47
N LEU A 74 2.86 -7.65 -10.19
CA LEU A 74 1.84 -8.56 -9.68
C LEU A 74 2.36 -9.34 -8.46
N ASN A 75 1.53 -9.52 -7.45
CA ASN A 75 1.85 -10.29 -6.24
C ASN A 75 3.15 -9.81 -5.55
N GLY A 76 3.40 -8.50 -5.55
CA GLY A 76 4.53 -7.88 -4.87
C GLY A 76 5.90 -8.28 -5.44
N ILE A 77 6.91 -8.34 -4.58
CA ILE A 77 8.28 -8.65 -5.00
C ILE A 77 8.39 -10.05 -5.60
N TYR A 78 7.53 -10.98 -5.18
CA TYR A 78 7.52 -12.34 -5.70
C TYR A 78 7.20 -12.36 -7.20
N GLY A 79 6.18 -11.64 -7.67
CA GLY A 79 5.91 -11.62 -9.11
C GLY A 79 6.93 -10.83 -9.89
N ILE A 80 7.53 -9.76 -9.33
CA ILE A 80 8.63 -9.05 -9.97
C ILE A 80 9.82 -10.00 -10.23
N LEU A 81 10.21 -10.84 -9.26
CA LEU A 81 11.28 -11.82 -9.44
C LEU A 81 10.97 -12.84 -10.56
N HIS A 82 9.69 -13.11 -10.82
CA HIS A 82 9.22 -13.98 -11.89
C HIS A 82 8.81 -13.20 -13.15
N GLU A 83 9.12 -11.90 -13.23
CA GLU A 83 8.82 -11.02 -14.36
C GLU A 83 7.32 -10.95 -14.71
N ASN A 84 6.46 -11.14 -13.70
CA ASN A 84 5.02 -10.97 -13.82
C ASN A 84 4.66 -9.50 -13.59
N LEU A 85 4.85 -8.70 -14.63
CA LEU A 85 4.50 -7.28 -14.67
C LEU A 85 3.24 -7.08 -15.50
N ILE A 86 2.43 -6.07 -15.14
CA ILE A 86 1.36 -5.56 -15.98
C ILE A 86 1.71 -4.16 -16.45
N ASP A 87 1.38 -3.85 -17.70
CA ASP A 87 1.46 -2.49 -18.21
C ASP A 87 0.20 -1.73 -17.77
N LEU A 88 0.37 -0.75 -16.88
CA LEU A 88 -0.74 0.04 -16.35
C LEU A 88 -1.18 1.14 -17.33
N ASN A 89 -0.44 1.38 -18.41
CA ASN A 89 -0.85 2.29 -19.47
C ASN A 89 -1.98 1.71 -20.33
N GLU A 90 -2.13 0.39 -20.36
CA GLU A 90 -3.24 -0.29 -21.05
C GLU A 90 -4.56 -0.20 -20.26
N GLU A 91 -4.48 0.17 -18.98
CA GLU A 91 -5.65 0.31 -18.12
C GLU A 91 -6.41 1.62 -18.37
N LYS A 92 -7.74 1.54 -18.28
CA LYS A 92 -8.58 2.73 -18.42
C LYS A 92 -8.36 3.64 -17.22
N ALA A 93 -8.27 4.95 -17.46
CA ALA A 93 -8.18 5.96 -16.39
C ALA A 93 -9.30 5.82 -15.34
N ARG A 94 -10.51 5.41 -15.77
CA ARG A 94 -11.62 5.10 -14.88
C ARG A 94 -11.33 3.91 -13.94
N SER A 95 -10.71 2.84 -14.44
CA SER A 95 -10.31 1.69 -13.62
C SER A 95 -9.32 2.13 -12.52
N ILE A 96 -8.37 2.99 -12.89
CA ILE A 96 -7.40 3.55 -11.94
C ILE A 96 -8.08 4.44 -10.89
N GLU A 97 -9.09 5.23 -11.26
CA GLU A 97 -9.87 6.03 -10.30
C GLU A 97 -10.68 5.15 -9.34
N GLU A 98 -11.30 4.08 -9.84
CA GLU A 98 -12.11 3.15 -9.05
C GLU A 98 -11.29 2.38 -7.99
N LEU A 99 -9.96 2.30 -8.14
CA LEU A 99 -9.05 1.76 -7.11
C LEU A 99 -9.17 2.51 -5.77
N LYS A 100 -9.48 3.82 -5.78
CA LYS A 100 -9.65 4.61 -4.54
C LYS A 100 -10.81 4.13 -3.68
N HIS A 101 -11.75 3.38 -4.27
CA HIS A 101 -12.94 2.86 -3.61
C HIS A 101 -12.97 1.32 -3.56
N THR A 102 -11.87 0.66 -3.94
CA THR A 102 -11.79 -0.79 -4.02
C THR A 102 -10.86 -1.32 -2.92
N PRO A 103 -11.36 -2.10 -1.94
CA PRO A 103 -10.52 -2.69 -0.90
C PRO A 103 -9.67 -3.84 -1.44
N GLY A 104 -8.71 -4.32 -0.64
CA GLY A 104 -7.80 -5.38 -1.05
C GLY A 104 -6.56 -4.82 -1.77
N ALA A 105 -5.84 -5.69 -2.47
CA ALA A 105 -4.65 -5.33 -3.24
C ALA A 105 -4.90 -5.68 -4.72
N ALA A 106 -5.15 -4.66 -5.56
CA ALA A 106 -5.52 -4.84 -6.96
C ALA A 106 -4.39 -5.47 -7.79
N LEU A 107 -3.13 -5.20 -7.45
CA LEU A 107 -1.97 -5.86 -8.06
C LEU A 107 -1.70 -7.24 -7.45
N GLY A 108 -2.51 -7.69 -6.50
CA GLY A 108 -2.17 -8.82 -5.63
C GLY A 108 -1.04 -8.47 -4.66
N THR A 109 -0.74 -9.39 -3.75
CA THR A 109 0.34 -9.20 -2.78
C THR A 109 0.95 -10.53 -2.36
N CYS A 110 2.09 -10.47 -1.66
CA CYS A 110 2.79 -11.64 -1.16
C CYS A 110 3.31 -11.43 0.26
N ARG A 111 3.65 -12.53 0.92
CA ARG A 111 4.45 -12.55 2.16
C ARG A 111 5.88 -13.03 1.93
N TYR A 112 6.31 -13.13 0.68
CA TYR A 112 7.69 -13.47 0.35
C TYR A 112 8.62 -12.37 0.87
N LYS A 113 9.63 -12.76 1.64
CA LYS A 113 10.66 -11.88 2.17
C LYS A 113 12.00 -12.29 1.56
N VAL A 114 12.71 -11.34 0.96
CA VAL A 114 14.10 -11.54 0.57
C VAL A 114 14.91 -11.78 1.84
N GLN A 115 15.62 -12.90 1.91
CA GLN A 115 16.15 -13.45 3.16
C GLN A 115 17.55 -12.91 3.52
N PHE A 116 17.71 -11.59 3.58
CA PHE A 116 19.02 -10.94 3.74
C PHE A 116 19.87 -11.46 4.91
N GLN A 117 19.24 -11.79 6.04
CA GLN A 117 19.95 -12.28 7.24
C GLN A 117 19.99 -13.80 7.32
N LYS A 118 18.90 -14.49 6.95
CA LYS A 118 18.78 -15.95 7.13
C LYS A 118 19.43 -16.75 6.01
N ASN A 119 19.42 -16.23 4.79
CA ASN A 119 20.02 -16.87 3.63
C ASN A 119 20.59 -15.81 2.66
N PRO A 120 21.78 -15.25 2.96
CA PRO A 120 22.40 -14.19 2.17
C PRO A 120 22.69 -14.59 0.72
N GLU A 121 23.00 -15.87 0.47
CA GLU A 121 23.25 -16.37 -0.88
C GLU A 121 21.96 -16.33 -1.74
N GLN A 122 20.83 -16.77 -1.18
CA GLN A 122 19.55 -16.65 -1.87
C GLN A 122 19.16 -15.18 -2.06
N ALA A 123 19.37 -14.34 -1.05
CA ALA A 123 19.08 -12.91 -1.18
C ALA A 123 19.90 -12.21 -2.27
N ALA A 124 21.17 -12.63 -2.47
CA ALA A 124 21.99 -12.15 -3.57
C ALA A 124 21.40 -12.58 -4.93
N LYS A 125 20.97 -13.84 -5.06
CA LYS A 125 20.29 -14.32 -6.28
C LYS A 125 18.97 -13.58 -6.56
N ASP A 126 18.19 -13.31 -5.52
CA ASP A 126 16.96 -12.52 -5.64
C ASP A 126 17.28 -11.09 -6.11
N MET A 127 18.34 -10.48 -5.59
CA MET A 127 18.78 -9.15 -6.03
C MET A 127 19.30 -9.16 -7.47
N ASP A 128 20.13 -10.12 -7.85
CA ASP A 128 20.57 -10.28 -9.24
C ASP A 128 19.37 -10.37 -10.17
N ARG A 129 18.41 -11.24 -9.84
CA ARG A 129 17.20 -11.41 -10.65
C ARG A 129 16.34 -10.14 -10.68
N LEU A 130 16.21 -9.43 -9.56
CA LEU A 130 15.44 -8.19 -9.50
C LEU A 130 16.03 -7.11 -10.43
N PHE A 131 17.36 -6.96 -10.43
CA PHE A 131 18.04 -5.99 -11.29
C PHE A 131 18.05 -6.41 -12.76
N GLU A 132 18.10 -7.71 -13.08
CA GLU A 132 17.87 -8.17 -14.45
C GLU A 132 16.50 -7.70 -14.97
N VAL A 133 15.45 -7.81 -14.16
CA VAL A 133 14.10 -7.35 -14.52
C VAL A 133 14.07 -5.82 -14.62
N PHE A 134 14.68 -5.10 -13.69
CA PHE A 134 14.70 -3.64 -13.76
C PHE A 134 15.45 -3.14 -15.01
N GLU A 135 16.58 -3.74 -15.35
CA GLU A 135 17.34 -3.42 -16.57
C GLU A 135 16.55 -3.75 -17.84
N ALA A 136 15.94 -4.94 -17.91
CA ALA A 136 15.17 -5.38 -19.07
C ALA A 136 13.96 -4.48 -19.37
N HIS A 137 13.34 -3.91 -18.34
CA HIS A 137 12.14 -3.07 -18.45
C HIS A 137 12.44 -1.58 -18.25
N ASN A 138 13.71 -1.15 -18.27
CA ASN A 138 14.13 0.23 -18.03
C ASN A 138 13.54 0.86 -16.75
N ILE A 139 13.37 0.09 -15.67
CA ILE A 139 12.78 0.58 -14.42
C ILE A 139 13.76 1.52 -13.72
N ARG A 140 13.42 2.80 -13.63
CA ARG A 140 14.23 3.84 -12.97
C ARG A 140 13.56 4.40 -11.71
N TYR A 141 12.29 4.08 -11.52
CA TYR A 141 11.50 4.45 -10.35
C TYR A 141 10.83 3.20 -9.76
N PHE A 142 11.07 2.90 -8.50
CA PHE A 142 10.45 1.77 -7.81
C PHE A 142 9.66 2.26 -6.59
N PHE A 143 8.34 2.08 -6.63
CA PHE A 143 7.43 2.42 -5.55
C PHE A 143 6.91 1.15 -4.87
N TYR A 144 7.22 0.99 -3.59
CA TYR A 144 6.85 -0.22 -2.86
C TYR A 144 5.88 0.05 -1.71
N ALA A 145 4.62 -0.33 -1.91
CA ALA A 145 3.53 -0.13 -0.97
C ALA A 145 3.50 -1.24 0.07
N GLY A 146 3.86 -0.92 1.32
CA GLY A 146 4.01 -1.93 2.35
C GLY A 146 4.38 -1.41 3.74
N GLY A 147 4.51 -2.35 4.68
CA GLY A 147 4.86 -2.07 6.08
C GLY A 147 6.37 -2.12 6.34
N ASN A 148 6.76 -2.27 7.60
CA ASN A 148 8.16 -2.27 8.05
C ASN A 148 9.11 -3.13 7.20
N ASP A 149 8.77 -4.40 6.96
CA ASP A 149 9.60 -5.32 6.15
C ASP A 149 9.77 -4.87 4.69
N SER A 150 8.71 -4.27 4.12
CA SER A 150 8.72 -3.76 2.75
C SER A 150 9.62 -2.53 2.64
N GLN A 151 9.63 -1.67 3.66
CA GLN A 151 10.52 -0.50 3.69
C GLN A 151 11.99 -0.89 3.85
N ASP A 152 12.29 -1.91 4.67
CA ASP A 152 13.64 -2.49 4.74
C ASP A 152 14.08 -3.09 3.40
N THR A 153 13.19 -3.79 2.71
CA THR A 153 13.46 -4.34 1.37
C THR A 153 13.74 -3.21 0.38
N ASN A 154 12.91 -2.16 0.36
CA ASN A 154 13.07 -1.00 -0.53
C ASN A 154 14.41 -0.28 -0.30
N ASN A 155 14.83 -0.11 0.95
CA ASN A 155 16.14 0.45 1.29
C ASN A 155 17.29 -0.43 0.78
N LYS A 156 17.17 -1.76 0.90
CA LYS A 156 18.21 -2.68 0.43
C LYS A 156 18.31 -2.71 -1.10
N VAL A 157 17.18 -2.60 -1.81
CA VAL A 157 17.16 -2.43 -3.26
C VAL A 157 17.87 -1.13 -3.66
N HIS A 158 17.60 -0.02 -2.96
CA HIS A 158 18.30 1.26 -3.18
C HIS A 158 19.83 1.13 -3.02
N LEU A 159 20.27 0.56 -1.89
CA LEU A 159 21.70 0.38 -1.62
C LEU A 159 22.36 -0.55 -2.65
N GLU A 160 21.64 -1.56 -3.13
CA GLU A 160 22.14 -2.46 -4.16
C GLU A 160 22.27 -1.74 -5.52
N ALA A 161 21.31 -0.87 -5.87
CA ALA A 161 21.40 -0.04 -7.08
C ALA A 161 22.64 0.85 -7.05
N GLN A 162 22.93 1.48 -5.91
CA GLN A 162 24.14 2.30 -5.73
C GLN A 162 25.42 1.49 -5.94
N LYS A 163 25.50 0.27 -5.42
CA LYS A 163 26.68 -0.60 -5.64
C LYS A 163 26.86 -0.98 -7.10
N ARG A 164 25.74 -1.21 -7.81
CA ARG A 164 25.74 -1.55 -9.24
C ARG A 164 25.99 -0.36 -10.15
N GLY A 165 25.96 0.87 -9.62
CA GLY A 165 25.99 2.08 -10.43
C GLY A 165 24.74 2.24 -11.30
N TYR A 166 23.63 1.60 -10.89
CA TYR A 166 22.36 1.64 -11.59
C TYR A 166 21.52 2.80 -11.02
N GLU A 167 21.18 3.78 -11.86
CA GLU A 167 20.38 4.92 -11.44
C GLU A 167 18.93 4.48 -11.17
N LEU A 168 18.57 4.33 -9.89
CA LEU A 168 17.24 3.93 -9.46
C LEU A 168 16.79 4.75 -8.26
N ARG A 169 15.59 5.32 -8.34
CA ARG A 169 14.91 5.97 -7.22
C ARG A 169 13.95 4.97 -6.59
N CYS A 170 14.20 4.61 -5.34
CA CYS A 170 13.34 3.71 -4.56
C CYS A 170 12.52 4.52 -3.55
N ILE A 171 11.19 4.43 -3.62
CA ILE A 171 10.27 5.19 -2.79
C ILE A 171 9.37 4.24 -2.03
N GLY A 172 9.38 4.37 -0.70
CA GLY A 172 8.48 3.65 0.17
C GLY A 172 7.10 4.28 0.17
N VAL A 173 6.05 3.48 -0.07
CA VAL A 173 4.66 3.92 0.09
C VAL A 173 4.14 3.31 1.39
N PRO A 174 3.98 4.09 2.48
CA PRO A 174 3.71 3.55 3.79
C PRO A 174 2.33 2.88 3.84
N LYS A 175 2.28 1.67 4.37
CA LYS A 175 1.05 0.92 4.61
C LYS A 175 1.18 0.08 5.87
N THR A 176 0.30 0.28 6.83
CA THR A 176 0.08 -0.64 7.96
C THR A 176 -1.24 -0.29 8.62
N ILE A 177 -1.96 -1.31 9.08
CA ILE A 177 -3.16 -1.13 9.89
C ILE A 177 -2.79 -0.98 11.37
N ASP A 178 -1.60 -1.42 11.76
CA ASP A 178 -1.14 -1.44 13.15
C ASP A 178 -0.64 -0.07 13.61
N ASN A 179 -0.54 0.93 12.72
CA ASN A 179 0.00 2.26 12.99
C ASN A 179 1.40 2.28 13.63
N ASP A 180 2.24 1.33 13.21
CA ASP A 180 3.53 1.01 13.82
C ASP A 180 4.74 1.43 12.97
N LEU A 181 4.55 2.32 11.99
CA LEU A 181 5.65 2.92 11.24
C LEU A 181 6.19 4.15 12.00
N PRO A 182 7.51 4.33 12.13
CA PRO A 182 8.08 5.50 12.79
C PRO A 182 7.87 6.76 11.96
N HIS A 183 8.02 7.93 12.61
CA HIS A 183 8.02 9.28 12.03
C HIS A 183 6.69 9.80 11.48
N THR A 184 5.79 8.93 11.04
CA THR A 184 4.43 9.33 10.65
C THR A 184 3.50 9.29 11.85
N ASP A 185 2.56 10.23 11.93
CA ASP A 185 1.52 10.27 12.97
C ASP A 185 0.51 9.13 12.76
N HIS A 186 0.10 8.94 11.51
CA HIS A 186 -0.80 7.87 11.13
C HIS A 186 -0.40 7.20 9.82
N THR A 187 -0.80 5.94 9.65
CA THR A 187 -0.48 5.14 8.46
C THR A 187 -1.73 4.84 7.64
N PRO A 188 -1.62 4.83 6.29
CA PRO A 188 -2.72 4.44 5.43
C PRO A 188 -3.30 3.06 5.78
N GLY A 189 -4.59 3.03 6.12
CA GLY A 189 -5.34 1.85 6.53
C GLY A 189 -5.73 1.84 8.01
N TYR A 190 -4.97 2.51 8.89
CA TYR A 190 -5.25 2.56 10.33
C TYR A 190 -6.63 3.16 10.64
N GLY A 191 -6.92 4.36 10.11
CA GLY A 191 -8.21 5.02 10.38
C GLY A 191 -9.43 4.19 9.95
N SER A 192 -9.32 3.46 8.83
CA SER A 192 -10.39 2.60 8.34
C SER A 192 -10.64 1.40 9.26
N VAL A 193 -9.58 0.74 9.76
CA VAL A 193 -9.72 -0.40 10.67
C VAL A 193 -10.25 0.03 12.04
N VAL A 194 -9.84 1.21 12.53
CA VAL A 194 -10.39 1.78 13.76
C VAL A 194 -11.86 2.12 13.61
N LYS A 195 -12.24 2.81 12.52
CA LYS A 195 -13.65 3.11 12.23
C LYS A 195 -14.50 1.84 12.23
N TYR A 196 -14.03 0.80 11.52
CA TYR A 196 -14.70 -0.49 11.48
C TYR A 196 -14.87 -1.10 12.88
N ASN A 197 -13.78 -1.31 13.63
CA ASN A 197 -13.86 -1.97 14.92
C ASN A 197 -14.64 -1.17 15.97
N ALA A 198 -14.50 0.16 15.99
CA ALA A 198 -15.30 1.01 16.88
C ALA A 198 -16.80 0.92 16.56
N THR A 199 -17.16 0.87 15.27
CA THR A 199 -18.56 0.69 14.85
C THR A 199 -19.08 -0.68 15.28
N THR A 200 -18.31 -1.74 15.05
CA THR A 200 -18.66 -3.11 15.46
C THR A 200 -18.85 -3.22 16.98
N VAL A 201 -17.94 -2.63 17.77
CA VAL A 201 -18.05 -2.62 19.24
C VAL A 201 -19.32 -1.89 19.69
N MET A 202 -19.63 -0.75 19.08
CA MET A 202 -20.85 0.01 19.37
C MET A 202 -22.12 -0.81 19.03
N GLU A 203 -22.16 -1.47 17.87
CA GLU A 203 -23.30 -2.30 17.46
C GLU A 203 -23.49 -3.51 18.39
N ILE A 204 -22.41 -4.19 18.78
CA ILE A 204 -22.44 -5.29 19.75
C ILE A 204 -22.91 -4.80 21.13
N ALA A 205 -22.49 -3.61 21.54
CA ALA A 205 -22.92 -3.02 22.81
C ALA A 205 -24.41 -2.71 22.83
N CYS A 206 -24.95 -2.18 21.72
CA CYS A 206 -26.38 -1.97 21.56
C CYS A 206 -27.16 -3.29 21.70
N ASP A 207 -26.73 -4.35 21.03
CA ASP A 207 -27.32 -5.69 21.15
C ASP A 207 -27.28 -6.17 22.61
N ALA A 208 -26.08 -6.22 23.20
CA ALA A 208 -25.86 -6.65 24.59
C ALA A 208 -26.73 -5.89 25.60
N SER A 209 -26.83 -4.57 25.46
CA SER A 209 -27.61 -3.71 26.37
C SER A 209 -29.13 -3.90 26.25
N SER A 210 -29.60 -4.43 25.12
CA SER A 210 -31.02 -4.69 24.87
C SER A 210 -31.49 -6.03 25.45
N MET A 211 -30.58 -6.91 25.84
CA MET A 211 -30.90 -8.22 26.38
C MET A 211 -31.20 -8.14 27.88
N ALA A 212 -32.41 -8.54 28.29
CA ALA A 212 -32.72 -8.80 29.68
C ALA A 212 -32.31 -10.24 30.03
N THR A 213 -31.12 -10.42 30.58
CA THR A 213 -30.62 -11.72 31.06
C THR A 213 -30.52 -11.71 32.58
N ASP A 214 -30.95 -12.80 33.23
CA ASP A 214 -30.89 -12.94 34.68
C ASP A 214 -29.44 -13.07 35.20
N ASP A 215 -28.52 -13.55 34.36
CA ASP A 215 -27.10 -13.81 34.70
C ASP A 215 -26.11 -12.76 34.12
N GLY A 216 -26.62 -11.70 33.47
CA GLY A 216 -25.78 -10.73 32.73
C GLY A 216 -25.28 -11.27 31.37
N ALA A 217 -24.44 -10.50 30.68
CA ALA A 217 -23.85 -10.87 29.40
C ALA A 217 -22.42 -10.31 29.25
N CYS A 218 -21.52 -11.08 28.64
CA CYS A 218 -20.15 -10.67 28.35
C CYS A 218 -19.82 -11.01 26.89
N PHE A 219 -19.28 -10.03 26.16
CA PHE A 219 -18.89 -10.16 24.76
C PHE A 219 -17.39 -9.90 24.64
N ILE A 220 -16.68 -10.83 24.01
CA ILE A 220 -15.24 -10.72 23.75
C ILE A 220 -15.05 -10.46 22.25
N ILE A 221 -14.37 -9.37 21.92
CA ILE A 221 -14.10 -8.96 20.54
C ILE A 221 -12.59 -8.98 20.33
N GLU A 222 -12.11 -9.96 19.56
CA GLU A 222 -10.71 -10.01 19.13
C GLU A 222 -10.51 -9.10 17.91
N VAL A 223 -9.50 -8.23 17.98
CA VAL A 223 -9.08 -7.37 16.87
C VAL A 223 -7.62 -7.64 16.52
N MET A 224 -7.21 -7.21 15.32
CA MET A 224 -5.79 -7.23 14.94
C MET A 224 -4.95 -6.33 15.86
N GLY A 225 -3.65 -6.61 15.95
CA GLY A 225 -2.71 -5.89 16.81
C GLY A 225 -1.64 -6.81 17.36
N ARG A 226 -0.74 -7.30 16.49
CA ARG A 226 0.24 -8.34 16.87
C ARG A 226 1.20 -7.89 17.97
N ALA A 227 1.72 -6.68 17.84
CA ALA A 227 2.77 -6.12 18.70
C ALA A 227 2.45 -4.70 19.18
N ALA A 228 1.41 -4.07 18.61
CA ALA A 228 0.97 -2.73 18.96
C ALA A 228 -0.55 -2.73 19.15
N GLY A 229 -1.00 -2.04 20.20
CA GLY A 229 -2.38 -1.99 20.65
C GLY A 229 -3.21 -0.88 20.00
N TRP A 230 -2.70 -0.16 19.01
CA TRP A 230 -3.38 1.00 18.41
C TRP A 230 -4.79 0.72 17.90
N ILE A 231 -5.02 -0.48 17.34
CA ILE A 231 -6.35 -0.88 16.84
C ILE A 231 -7.29 -1.15 18.02
N ALA A 232 -6.83 -1.93 19.01
CA ALA A 232 -7.60 -2.23 20.22
C ALA A 232 -7.91 -0.97 21.02
N ALA A 233 -6.92 -0.11 21.27
CA ALA A 233 -7.10 1.19 21.90
C ALA A 233 -8.07 2.09 21.11
N GLY A 234 -7.99 2.08 19.78
CA GLY A 234 -8.90 2.86 18.91
C GLY A 234 -10.37 2.50 19.06
N THR A 235 -10.70 1.30 19.55
CA THR A 235 -12.10 0.91 19.82
C THR A 235 -12.76 1.73 20.93
N VAL A 236 -11.97 2.44 21.75
CA VAL A 236 -12.49 3.36 22.78
C VAL A 236 -13.41 4.44 22.19
N LEU A 237 -13.28 4.75 20.90
CA LEU A 237 -14.17 5.70 20.20
C LEU A 237 -15.65 5.27 20.23
N ALA A 238 -15.94 3.97 20.40
CA ALA A 238 -17.29 3.46 20.59
C ALA A 238 -17.98 4.00 21.86
N LYS A 239 -17.20 4.51 22.84
CA LYS A 239 -17.76 5.11 24.05
C LYS A 239 -18.53 6.40 23.78
N GLU A 240 -18.24 7.10 22.68
CA GLU A 240 -18.83 8.41 22.37
C GLU A 240 -18.73 9.43 23.52
N GLY A 241 -17.66 9.35 24.34
CA GLY A 241 -17.47 10.20 25.52
C GLY A 241 -18.30 9.83 26.75
N LYS A 242 -19.02 8.70 26.73
CA LYS A 242 -19.77 8.18 27.87
C LYS A 242 -18.98 7.06 28.55
N GLU A 243 -18.70 7.22 29.84
CA GLU A 243 -17.87 6.28 30.60
C GLU A 243 -18.50 4.88 30.66
N ASP A 244 -19.82 4.83 30.83
CA ASP A 244 -20.61 3.60 30.96
C ASP A 244 -20.82 2.83 29.64
N ASN A 245 -20.44 3.40 28.49
CA ASN A 245 -20.56 2.72 27.20
C ASN A 245 -19.43 1.69 27.01
N ALA A 246 -19.66 0.66 26.20
CA ALA A 246 -18.60 -0.25 25.74
C ALA A 246 -17.55 0.50 24.87
N PRO A 247 -16.30 -0.01 24.78
CA PRO A 247 -15.77 -1.17 25.49
C PRO A 247 -15.56 -0.89 26.99
N HIS A 248 -15.89 -1.85 27.84
CA HIS A 248 -15.66 -1.76 29.30
C HIS A 248 -14.22 -2.11 29.68
N ILE A 249 -13.62 -3.07 28.97
CA ILE A 249 -12.24 -3.53 29.15
C ILE A 249 -11.57 -3.53 27.77
N ILE A 250 -10.34 -2.98 27.70
CA ILE A 250 -9.49 -3.05 26.51
C ILE A 250 -8.19 -3.73 26.94
N LEU A 251 -7.86 -4.85 26.29
CA LEU A 251 -6.61 -5.57 26.49
C LEU A 251 -5.63 -5.20 25.38
N LEU A 252 -4.43 -4.78 25.76
CA LEU A 252 -3.41 -4.28 24.84
C LEU A 252 -2.18 -5.21 24.87
N PRO A 253 -1.53 -5.48 23.73
CA PRO A 253 -0.32 -6.31 23.69
C PRO A 253 0.85 -5.73 24.49
N GLU A 254 0.86 -4.43 24.76
CA GLU A 254 1.86 -3.75 25.60
C GLU A 254 1.74 -4.08 27.09
N ILE A 255 0.58 -4.56 27.55
CA ILE A 255 0.29 -4.83 28.96
C ILE A 255 0.11 -6.34 29.16
N HIS A 256 0.92 -6.93 30.03
CA HIS A 256 0.70 -8.34 30.41
C HIS A 256 -0.66 -8.50 31.09
N LEU A 257 -1.40 -9.54 30.68
CA LEU A 257 -2.68 -9.86 31.30
C LEU A 257 -2.49 -10.22 32.78
N ASN A 258 -3.19 -9.50 33.64
CA ASN A 258 -3.41 -9.89 35.02
C ASN A 258 -4.81 -10.51 35.11
N GLU A 259 -4.86 -11.84 35.25
CA GLU A 259 -6.13 -12.58 35.27
C GLU A 259 -7.02 -12.21 36.47
N GLU A 260 -6.43 -11.96 37.63
CA GLU A 260 -7.19 -11.59 38.84
C GLU A 260 -7.79 -10.18 38.73
N ALA A 261 -7.13 -9.25 38.05
CA ALA A 261 -7.68 -7.91 37.80
C ALA A 261 -8.69 -7.88 36.65
N PHE A 262 -8.66 -8.88 35.77
CA PHE A 262 -9.57 -9.00 34.64
C PHE A 262 -10.92 -9.62 35.03
N LEU A 263 -10.91 -10.61 35.92
CA LEU A 263 -12.10 -11.31 36.45
C LEU A 263 -12.82 -10.51 37.55
#